data_AF-A0A1H3V0D0-F1
#
_entry.id   AF-A0A1H3V0D0-F1
#
_cell.length_a   1.000
_cell.length_b   1.000
_cell.length_c   1.000
_cell.angle_alpha   90.00
_cell.angle_beta   90.00
_cell.angle_gamma   90.00
#
_symmetry.space_group_name_H-M   'P 1'
#
loop_
_entity.id
_entity.type
_entity.pdbx_description
1 polymer ?
#
loop_
_entity_poly.entity_id
_entity_poly.type
_entity_poly.pdbx_seq_one_letter_code
_entity_poly.pdbx_strand_id
1 'polypeptide(L)' 'MAKPDDRSNNVERLTNMAENTRKNMEAAEETLANENLSADDKEAIQAKNQRRQQSIESFKAEIADEKNDRKSGRH' A
#
# COMPACT_ATOMS: atom_id res chain seq x y z
N MET A 1 -8.86 -8.05 32.19
CA MET A 1 -9.25 -8.61 30.88
C MET A 1 -8.24 -8.12 29.87
N ALA A 2 -7.34 -8.99 29.41
CA ALA A 2 -6.50 -8.66 28.26
C ALA A 2 -7.46 -8.55 27.05
N LYS A 3 -7.55 -7.36 26.45
CA LYS A 3 -8.21 -7.22 25.15
C LYS A 3 -7.51 -8.18 24.20
N PRO A 4 -8.21 -9.08 23.50
CA PRO A 4 -7.57 -9.90 22.49
C PRO A 4 -6.99 -8.92 21.48
N ASP A 5 -5.67 -8.97 21.34
CA ASP A 5 -4.93 -8.04 20.49
C ASP A 5 -5.58 -8.05 19.11
N ASP A 6 -6.06 -6.90 18.70
CA ASP A 6 -7.10 -6.74 17.69
C ASP A 6 -6.43 -6.74 16.31
N ARG A 7 -5.77 -7.85 15.99
CA ARG A 7 -5.03 -8.08 14.74
C ARG A 7 -5.92 -7.91 13.50
N SER A 8 -7.25 -7.97 13.69
CA SER A 8 -8.27 -7.50 12.74
C SER A 8 -8.01 -6.06 12.25
N ASN A 9 -7.68 -5.17 13.19
CA ASN A 9 -7.43 -3.76 12.90
C ASN A 9 -6.17 -3.57 12.05
N ASN A 10 -5.14 -4.42 12.19
CA ASN A 10 -3.93 -4.28 11.39
C ASN A 10 -4.18 -4.66 9.93
N VAL A 11 -4.90 -5.76 9.67
CA VAL A 11 -5.29 -6.17 8.32
C VAL A 11 -6.15 -5.13 7.62
N GLU A 12 -7.16 -4.59 8.31
CA GLU A 12 -8.03 -3.54 7.77
C GLU A 12 -7.25 -2.26 7.46
N ARG A 13 -6.39 -1.82 8.38
CA ARG A 13 -5.54 -0.64 8.20
C ARG A 13 -4.57 -0.81 7.02
N LEU A 14 -3.87 -1.95 6.93
CA LEU A 14 -2.95 -2.24 5.84
C LEU A 14 -3.67 -2.31 4.49
N THR A 15 -4.87 -2.91 4.46
CA THR A 15 -5.69 -2.96 3.24
C THR A 15 -6.10 -1.55 2.81
N ASN A 16 -6.55 -0.71 3.75
CA ASN A 16 -6.91 0.68 3.47
C ASN A 16 -5.70 1.50 2.96
N MET A 17 -4.53 1.35 3.59
CA MET A 17 -3.30 2.00 3.15
C MET A 17 -2.88 1.56 1.74
N ALA A 18 -2.99 0.27 1.43
CA ALA A 18 -2.69 -0.25 0.09
C ALA A 18 -3.64 0.33 -0.97
N GLU A 19 -4.94 0.35 -0.71
CA GLU A 19 -5.95 0.93 -1.61
C GLU A 19 -5.75 2.43 -1.83
N ASN A 20 -5.50 3.19 -0.76
CA ASN A 20 -5.20 4.63 -0.87
C ASN A 20 -3.92 4.88 -1.66
N THR A 21 -2.89 4.06 -1.43
CA THR A 21 -1.62 4.15 -2.17
C THR A 21 -1.81 3.84 -3.65
N ARG A 22 -2.65 2.86 -3.99
CA ARG A 22 -3.00 2.55 -5.38
C ARG A 22 -3.74 3.72 -6.04
N LYS A 23 -4.76 4.30 -5.40
CA LYS A 23 -5.46 5.48 -5.91
C LYS A 23 -4.51 6.67 -6.14
N ASN A 24 -3.58 6.89 -5.22
CA ASN A 24 -2.56 7.93 -5.37
C ASN A 24 -1.57 7.67 -6.50
N MET A 25 -1.35 6.39 -6.85
CA MET A 25 -0.52 5.99 -7.99
C MET A 25 -1.27 6.22 -9.31
N GLU A 26 -2.53 5.77 -9.39
CA GLU A 26 -3.43 5.98 -10.55
C GLU A 26 -3.60 7.48 -10.86
N ALA A 27 -3.89 8.31 -9.85
CA ALA A 27 -4.00 9.77 -10.03
C ALA A 27 -2.68 10.43 -10.49
N ALA A 28 -1.54 9.89 -10.04
CA ALA A 28 -0.24 10.37 -10.49
C ALA A 28 0.07 9.92 -11.94
N GLU A 29 -0.40 8.75 -12.35
CA GLU A 29 -0.31 8.29 -13.74
C GLU A 29 -1.18 9.13 -14.67
N GLU A 30 -2.38 9.53 -14.25
CA GLU A 30 -3.20 10.49 -14.99
C GLU A 30 -2.47 11.83 -15.18
N THR A 31 -1.69 12.26 -14.18
CA THR A 31 -0.88 13.48 -14.27
C THR A 31 0.23 13.37 -15.32
N LEU A 32 0.76 12.16 -15.58
CA LEU A 32 1.78 11.94 -16.62
C LEU A 32 1.25 12.19 -18.04
N ALA A 33 -0.07 12.10 -18.25
CA ALA A 33 -0.70 12.41 -19.53
C ALA A 33 -0.73 13.91 -19.85
N ASN A 34 -0.39 14.78 -18.88
CA ASN A 34 -0.29 16.21 -19.12
C ASN A 34 0.94 16.54 -19.99
N GLU A 35 0.71 17.11 -21.16
CA GLU A 35 1.76 17.49 -22.11
C GLU A 35 2.66 18.63 -21.59
N ASN A 36 2.15 19.45 -20.65
CA ASN A 36 2.89 20.58 -20.07
C ASN A 36 3.85 20.14 -18.95
N LEU A 37 3.88 18.87 -18.57
CA LEU A 37 4.78 18.38 -17.52
C LEU A 37 6.22 18.32 -18.03
N SER A 38 7.16 18.81 -17.22
CA SER A 38 8.59 18.72 -17.53
C SER A 38 9.08 17.26 -17.49
N ALA A 39 10.21 16.99 -18.14
CA ALA A 39 10.82 15.65 -18.10
C ALA A 39 11.17 15.22 -16.66
N ASP A 40 11.72 16.16 -15.87
CA ASP A 40 12.11 15.93 -14.48
C ASP A 40 10.88 15.61 -13.61
N ASP A 41 9.75 16.32 -13.82
CA ASP A 41 8.51 16.03 -13.10
C ASP A 41 7.95 14.65 -13.46
N LYS A 42 8.03 14.27 -14.74
CA LYS A 42 7.59 12.93 -15.19
C LYS A 42 8.43 11.83 -14.54
N GLU A 43 9.75 11.98 -14.52
CA GLU A 43 10.66 11.03 -13.88
C GLU A 43 10.41 10.96 -12.36
N ALA A 44 10.23 12.10 -11.69
CA ALA A 44 9.93 12.16 -10.27
C ALA A 44 8.62 11.44 -9.91
N ILE A 45 7.57 11.62 -10.72
CA ILE A 45 6.29 10.91 -10.56
C ILE A 45 6.48 9.41 -10.75
N GLN A 46 7.17 8.98 -11.81
CA GLN A 46 7.42 7.57 -12.09
C GLN A 46 8.23 6.91 -10.97
N ALA A 47 9.31 7.54 -10.51
CA ALA A 47 10.12 7.05 -9.40
C ALA A 47 9.30 6.95 -8.09
N LYS A 48 8.39 7.92 -7.85
CA LYS A 48 7.49 7.86 -6.70
C LYS A 48 6.49 6.72 -6.82
N ASN A 49 5.96 6.45 -8.01
CA ASN A 49 5.08 5.32 -8.28
C ASN A 49 5.79 3.97 -8.10
N GLN A 50 7.04 3.83 -8.55
CA GLN A 50 7.83 2.63 -8.28
C GLN A 50 8.00 2.37 -6.77
N ARG A 51 8.29 3.40 -5.97
CA ARG A 51 8.38 3.25 -4.51
C ARG A 51 7.03 2.87 -3.88
N ARG A 52 5.93 3.46 -4.36
CA ARG A 52 4.57 3.10 -3.92
C ARG A 52 4.23 1.63 -4.21
N GLN A 53 4.65 1.12 -5.36
CA GLN A 53 4.46 -0.28 -5.73
C GLN A 53 5.17 -1.21 -4.71
N GLN A 54 6.42 -0.89 -4.35
CA GLN A 54 7.16 -1.64 -3.32
C GLN A 54 6.47 -1.59 -1.94
N SER A 55 5.91 -0.44 -1.56
CA SER A 55 5.13 -0.31 -0.33
C SER A 55 3.86 -1.17 -0.36
N ILE A 56 3.14 -1.20 -1.48
CA ILE A 56 1.94 -2.04 -1.64
C ILE A 56 2.30 -3.53 -1.53
N GLU A 57 3.42 -3.96 -2.12
CA GLU A 57 3.91 -5.34 -2.00
C GLU A 57 4.25 -5.69 -0.56
N SER A 58 4.89 -4.78 0.17
CA SER A 58 5.18 -4.95 1.59
C SER A 58 3.89 -5.07 2.43
N PHE A 59 2.89 -4.21 2.18
CA PHE A 59 1.60 -4.31 2.86
C PHE A 59 0.88 -5.63 2.55
N LYS A 60 0.95 -6.11 1.31
CA LYS A 60 0.35 -7.39 0.92
C LYS A 60 1.03 -8.57 1.63
N ALA A 61 2.36 -8.53 1.78
CA ALA A 61 3.10 -9.52 2.54
C ALA A 61 2.67 -9.53 4.02
N GLU A 62 2.64 -8.37 4.67
CA GLU A 62 2.19 -8.23 6.07
C GLU A 62 0.75 -8.73 6.25
N ILE A 63 -0.18 -8.38 5.35
CA ILE A 63 -1.56 -8.86 5.38
C ILE A 63 -1.62 -10.39 5.28
N ALA A 64 -0.76 -11.00 4.46
CA ALA A 64 -0.72 -12.45 4.30
C ALA A 64 -0.21 -13.13 5.58
N ASP A 65 0.83 -12.58 6.20
CA ASP A 65 1.39 -13.08 7.45
C ASP A 65 0.38 -12.99 8.59
N GLU A 66 -0.29 -11.84 8.74
CA GLU A 66 -1.36 -11.64 9.75
C GLU A 66 -2.53 -12.61 9.57
N LYS A 67 -2.90 -12.92 8.32
CA LYS A 67 -3.93 -13.91 8.01
C LYS A 67 -3.48 -15.34 8.32
N ASN A 68 -2.20 -15.64 8.16
CA ASN A 68 -1.62 -16.95 8.46
C ASN A 68 -1.47 -17.17 9.97
N ASP A 69 -1.09 -16.14 10.72
CA ASP A 69 -1.06 -16.14 12.19
C ASP A 69 -2.46 -16.37 12.78
N ARG A 70 -3.49 -15.80 12.15
CA ARG A 70 -4.90 -16.08 12.52
C ARG A 70 -5.30 -17.54 12.32
N LYS A 71 -4.80 -18.21 11.27
CA LYS A 71 -5.14 -19.61 10.95
C LYS A 71 -4.36 -20.63 11.78
N SER A 72 -3.13 -20.30 12.16
CA SER A 72 -2.23 -21.22 12.83
C SER A 72 -2.34 -21.19 14.36
N GLY A 73 -3.17 -20.31 14.93
CA GLY A 73 -3.57 -20.36 16.34
C GLY A 73 -2.40 -20.32 17.32
N ARG A 74 -1.22 -19.83 16.91
CA ARG A 74 -0.13 -19.56 17.84
C ARG A 74 -0.43 -18.25 18.53
N HIS A 75 -0.84 -18.41 19.78
CA HIS A 75 -0.80 -17.41 20.82
C HIS A 75 0.19 -17.89 21.89
#